data_AF-A0A0B2V0B3-F1
#
_entry.id   AF-A0A0B2V0B3-F1
#
_cell.length_a   1.000
_cell.length_b   1.000
_cell.length_c   1.000
_cell.angle_alpha   90.00
_cell.angle_beta   90.00
_cell.angle_gamma   90.00
#
_symmetry.space_group_name_H-M   'P 1'
#
loop_
_entity.id
_entity.type
_entity.pdbx_description
1 polymer ?
#
loop_
_entity_poly.entity_id
_entity_poly.type
_entity_poly.pdbx_seq_one_letter_code
_entity_poly.pdbx_strand_id
1 'polypeptide(L)'
;MPSGKCAHMLSANKKFERIHNLIQFAKSATRNQLTSKLIDCWSQPQSSITEATDSFKFCFVRILLTLGAEPDALYEDEYGRKELDDRIANGNVCVVCAEKYNDFLAYAQLIHEAQFEQAPILIPRHRRCKTGLIALSLDGGGMRGLVSVVCLMFASRRLFGDEYLPNVVDWMIGTSTGSMLGLSLAKGLTLTEAFFLYWDMKDEIFLDGSTMKRLFGSMVDRQSRNMDDVLQKCFPDQYTFLRSSLLAVELKPPDRLAHTPRYDVVIMLLQIPVYQSMKY
;
A
#
# COMPACT_ATOMS: atom_id res chain seq x y z
N MET A 1 9.27 -8.69 32.36
CA MET A 1 10.37 -8.24 31.47
C MET A 1 9.95 -8.50 30.03
N PRO A 2 10.09 -7.53 29.10
CA PRO A 2 9.80 -7.80 27.70
C PRO A 2 10.67 -8.98 27.25
N SER A 3 10.11 -9.93 26.50
CA SER A 3 10.85 -11.13 26.11
C SER A 3 12.10 -10.72 25.32
N GLY A 4 13.30 -11.20 25.65
CA GLY A 4 14.52 -10.97 24.87
C GLY A 4 14.54 -11.73 23.53
N LYS A 5 13.40 -12.17 23.02
CA LYS A 5 13.29 -13.01 21.82
C LYS A 5 13.10 -12.14 20.58
N CYS A 6 13.82 -12.41 19.50
CA CYS A 6 13.60 -11.72 18.22
C CYS A 6 12.13 -11.61 17.79
N ALA A 7 11.77 -10.43 17.26
CA ALA A 7 10.39 -10.07 16.94
C ALA A 7 9.68 -11.02 15.97
N HIS A 8 10.41 -11.76 15.12
CA HIS A 8 9.82 -12.79 14.25
C HIS A 8 9.22 -13.96 15.06
N MET A 9 9.64 -14.16 16.32
CA MET A 9 9.09 -15.19 17.22
C MET A 9 7.79 -14.76 17.92
N LEU A 10 7.33 -13.52 17.71
CA LEU A 10 6.03 -13.08 18.23
C LEU A 10 4.88 -13.84 17.56
N SER A 11 3.80 -14.07 18.31
CA SER A 11 2.59 -14.67 17.77
C SER A 11 1.96 -13.79 16.69
N ALA A 12 1.25 -14.40 15.74
CA ALA A 12 0.58 -13.69 14.66
C ALA A 12 -0.34 -12.57 15.17
N ASN A 13 -1.14 -12.82 16.22
CA ASN A 13 -2.01 -11.81 16.82
C ASN A 13 -1.24 -10.60 17.37
N LYS A 14 -0.12 -10.84 18.06
CA LYS A 14 0.73 -9.75 18.59
C LYS A 14 1.39 -8.95 17.46
N LYS A 15 1.80 -9.61 16.38
CA LYS A 15 2.33 -8.94 15.18
C LYS A 15 1.24 -8.07 14.54
N PHE A 16 0.04 -8.62 14.34
CA PHE A 16 -1.11 -7.91 13.78
C PHE A 16 -1.47 -6.67 14.59
N GLU A 17 -1.68 -6.82 15.90
CA GLU A 17 -2.05 -5.72 16.81
C GLU A 17 -1.04 -4.57 16.76
N ARG A 18 0.25 -4.89 16.78
CA ARG A 18 1.31 -3.88 16.71
C ARG A 18 1.30 -3.14 15.38
N ILE A 19 1.15 -3.87 14.26
CA ILE A 19 1.09 -3.24 12.93
C ILE A 19 -0.16 -2.36 12.85
N HIS A 20 -1.31 -2.85 13.31
CA HIS A 20 -2.55 -2.08 13.34
C HIS A 20 -2.37 -0.78 14.14
N ASN A 21 -1.80 -0.85 15.34
CA ASN A 21 -1.53 0.33 16.17
C ASN A 21 -0.56 1.32 15.50
N LEU A 22 0.46 0.82 14.80
CA LEU A 22 1.36 1.68 14.03
C LEU A 22 0.60 2.42 12.92
N ILE A 23 -0.26 1.73 12.19
CA ILE A 23 -1.00 2.32 11.08
C ILE A 23 -2.03 3.32 11.59
N GLN A 24 -2.76 3.02 12.67
CA GLN A 24 -3.68 3.99 13.28
C GLN A 24 -2.96 5.25 13.74
N PHE A 25 -1.78 5.11 14.34
CA PHE A 25 -0.91 6.24 14.68
C PHE A 25 -0.52 7.03 13.42
N ALA A 26 -0.09 6.34 12.37
CA ALA A 26 0.46 6.96 11.17
C ALA A 26 -0.58 7.75 10.36
N LYS A 27 -1.87 7.42 10.46
CA LYS A 27 -2.97 8.12 9.75
C LYS A 27 -3.10 9.59 10.11
N SER A 28 -2.75 9.96 11.34
CA SER A 28 -2.88 11.34 11.86
C SER A 28 -1.55 11.96 12.30
N ALA A 29 -0.45 11.21 12.21
CA ALA A 29 0.86 11.66 12.61
C ALA A 29 1.44 12.68 11.61
N THR A 30 2.06 13.73 12.14
CA THR A 30 2.91 14.64 11.37
C THR A 30 4.24 13.96 11.01
N ARG A 31 4.98 14.53 10.05
CA ARG A 31 6.32 14.03 9.67
C ARG A 31 7.26 13.91 10.87
N ASN A 32 7.30 14.92 11.74
CA ASN A 32 8.12 14.90 12.95
C ASN A 32 7.71 13.77 13.91
N GLN A 33 6.41 13.53 14.07
CA GLN A 33 5.90 12.42 14.89
C GLN A 33 6.25 11.06 14.28
N LEU A 34 6.21 10.92 12.94
CA LEU A 34 6.66 9.72 12.25
C LEU A 34 8.17 9.49 12.44
N THR A 35 8.98 10.55 12.37
CA THR A 35 10.43 10.52 12.67
C THR A 35 10.69 10.07 14.10
N SER A 36 10.06 10.68 15.10
CA SER A 36 10.21 10.23 16.50
C SER A 36 9.79 8.78 16.67
N LYS A 37 8.68 8.37 16.03
CA LYS A 37 8.21 6.98 16.08
C LYS A 37 9.19 6.01 15.44
N LEU A 38 9.92 6.42 14.41
CA LEU A 38 10.94 5.60 13.75
C LEU A 38 12.10 5.31 14.72
N ILE A 39 12.56 6.32 15.44
CA ILE A 39 13.62 6.19 16.46
C ILE A 39 13.14 5.34 17.64
N ASP A 40 11.93 5.58 18.14
CA ASP A 40 11.31 4.75 19.18
C ASP A 40 11.15 3.30 18.76
N CYS A 41 10.81 3.06 17.49
CA CYS A 41 10.76 1.71 16.96
C CYS A 41 12.17 1.15 16.93
N TRP A 42 13.17 1.88 16.43
CA TRP A 42 14.54 1.37 16.33
C TRP A 42 15.11 0.91 17.68
N SER A 43 14.89 1.69 18.74
CA SER A 43 15.36 1.40 20.11
C SER A 43 14.68 0.21 20.77
N GLN A 44 13.52 -0.23 20.25
CA GLN A 44 12.79 -1.34 20.82
C GLN A 44 13.21 -2.66 20.16
N PRO A 45 13.73 -3.66 20.91
CA PRO A 45 14.14 -4.93 20.32
C PRO A 45 13.01 -5.72 19.65
N GLN A 46 11.77 -5.42 20.05
CA GLN A 46 10.53 -6.02 19.57
C GLN A 46 9.86 -5.23 18.43
N SER A 47 10.45 -4.13 17.96
CA SER A 47 9.93 -3.42 16.79
C SER A 47 10.09 -4.31 15.57
N SER A 48 8.98 -4.91 15.16
CA SER A 48 9.03 -6.05 14.26
C SER A 48 9.57 -5.66 12.88
N ILE A 49 10.59 -6.40 12.43
CA ILE A 49 10.74 -6.67 11.00
C ILE A 49 9.92 -7.91 10.66
N THR A 50 8.68 -7.64 10.23
CA THR A 50 7.81 -8.52 9.43
C THR A 50 7.30 -9.81 10.07
N GLU A 51 5.97 -9.95 10.09
CA GLU A 51 5.24 -11.02 9.38
C GLU A 51 3.74 -10.70 9.44
N ALA A 52 3.15 -10.28 8.31
CA ALA A 52 1.71 -10.20 8.18
C ALA A 52 1.31 -11.14 7.04
N THR A 53 1.24 -12.43 7.36
CA THR A 53 0.89 -13.58 6.50
C THR A 53 1.95 -13.96 5.44
N ASP A 54 1.89 -15.22 4.98
CA ASP A 54 2.75 -15.81 3.93
C ASP A 54 2.78 -14.99 2.62
N SER A 55 1.84 -14.06 2.46
CA SER A 55 1.64 -13.29 1.23
C SER A 55 2.26 -11.89 1.28
N PHE A 56 2.60 -11.31 2.44
CA PHE A 56 3.07 -9.92 2.49
C PHE A 56 3.91 -9.52 3.73
N LYS A 57 5.06 -8.88 3.50
CA LYS A 57 6.06 -8.59 4.55
C LYS A 57 6.19 -7.07 4.79
N PHE A 58 5.52 -6.55 5.82
CA PHE A 58 5.68 -5.15 6.28
C PHE A 58 6.62 -4.97 7.47
N CYS A 59 7.53 -4.00 7.36
CA CYS A 59 8.47 -3.61 8.41
C CYS A 59 8.14 -2.21 8.90
N PHE A 60 8.16 -1.99 10.23
CA PHE A 60 7.68 -0.75 10.85
C PHE A 60 8.47 0.45 10.38
N VAL A 61 9.79 0.33 10.43
CA VAL A 61 10.71 1.38 10.01
C VAL A 61 10.61 1.67 8.52
N ARG A 62 10.29 0.65 7.69
CA ARG A 62 10.03 0.85 6.25
C ARG A 62 8.71 1.57 5.97
N ILE A 63 7.64 1.27 6.72
CA ILE A 63 6.36 1.99 6.62
C ILE A 63 6.57 3.45 7.02
N LEU A 64 7.21 3.70 8.16
CA LEU A 64 7.47 5.05 8.64
C LEU A 64 8.31 5.84 7.63
N LEU A 65 9.38 5.25 7.10
CA LEU A 65 10.21 5.85 6.04
C LEU A 65 9.39 6.16 4.78
N THR A 66 8.54 5.24 4.36
CA THR A 66 7.65 5.41 3.18
C THR A 66 6.68 6.58 3.38
N LEU A 67 6.17 6.76 4.59
CA LEU A 67 5.28 7.84 4.99
C LEU A 67 6.03 9.16 5.29
N GLY A 68 7.36 9.16 5.19
CA GLY A 68 8.20 10.37 5.24
C GLY A 68 8.96 10.59 6.54
N ALA A 69 9.04 9.60 7.43
CA ALA A 69 9.94 9.66 8.57
C ALA A 69 11.40 9.84 8.12
N GLU A 70 12.11 10.75 8.77
CA GLU A 70 13.51 11.06 8.51
C GLU A 70 14.42 10.10 9.26
N PRO A 71 15.39 9.46 8.60
CA PRO A 71 16.19 8.42 9.22
C PRO A 71 17.51 8.95 9.84
N ASP A 72 17.85 10.23 9.71
CA ASP A 72 19.18 10.78 10.03
C ASP A 72 19.66 10.55 11.46
N ALA A 73 18.76 10.64 12.43
CA ALA A 73 19.09 10.34 13.82
C ALA A 73 19.54 8.88 14.06
N LEU A 74 19.33 7.96 13.10
CA LEU A 74 19.91 6.62 13.15
C LEU A 74 21.40 6.57 12.79
N TYR A 75 21.94 7.63 12.18
CA TYR A 75 23.32 7.67 11.70
C TYR A 75 24.20 8.61 12.54
N GLU A 76 23.58 9.53 13.28
CA GLU A 76 24.25 10.35 14.29
C GLU A 76 25.01 9.46 15.28
N ASP A 77 26.31 9.72 15.44
CA ASP A 77 27.22 8.97 16.30
C ASP A 77 27.16 7.44 16.14
N GLU A 78 26.81 6.97 14.94
CA GLU A 78 26.58 5.55 14.62
C GLU A 78 25.50 4.87 15.50
N TYR A 79 24.56 5.64 16.05
CA TYR A 79 23.54 5.15 16.99
C TYR A 79 22.81 3.90 16.47
N GLY A 80 22.28 3.96 15.26
CA GLY A 80 21.47 2.89 14.68
C GLY A 80 22.25 1.59 14.48
N ARG A 81 23.55 1.71 14.14
CA ARG A 81 24.46 0.56 14.01
C ARG A 81 24.78 -0.04 15.37
N LYS A 82 25.18 0.79 16.34
CA LYS A 82 25.51 0.37 17.71
C LYS A 82 24.33 -0.35 18.38
N GLU A 83 23.14 0.23 18.30
CA GLU A 83 21.91 -0.37 18.85
C GLU A 83 21.60 -1.72 18.18
N LEU A 84 21.79 -1.85 16.86
CA LEU A 84 21.58 -3.12 16.17
C LEU A 84 22.60 -4.18 16.62
N ASP A 85 23.88 -3.82 16.71
CA ASP A 85 24.94 -4.73 17.14
C ASP A 85 24.73 -5.19 18.59
N ASP A 86 24.33 -4.29 19.49
CA ASP A 86 23.96 -4.62 20.87
C ASP A 86 22.77 -5.58 20.92
N ARG A 87 21.77 -5.37 20.08
CA ARG A 87 20.61 -6.26 19.99
C ARG A 87 20.97 -7.65 19.45
N ILE A 88 21.94 -7.75 18.55
CA ILE A 88 22.46 -9.03 18.05
C ILE A 88 23.25 -9.73 19.17
N ALA A 89 24.16 -9.01 19.83
CA ALA A 89 24.99 -9.53 20.91
C ALA A 89 24.16 -10.05 22.10
N ASN A 90 23.08 -9.35 22.44
CA ASN A 90 22.15 -9.74 23.49
C ASN A 90 21.18 -10.88 23.09
N GLY A 91 21.22 -11.36 21.84
CA GLY A 91 20.31 -12.38 21.33
C GLY A 91 18.88 -11.90 21.04
N ASN A 92 18.66 -10.59 21.10
CA ASN A 92 17.36 -9.97 20.85
C ASN A 92 17.02 -9.93 19.36
N VAL A 93 18.00 -10.06 18.46
CA VAL A 93 17.80 -10.15 17.01
C VAL A 93 18.61 -11.33 16.47
N CYS A 94 17.95 -12.24 15.74
CA CYS A 94 18.65 -13.34 15.09
C CYS A 94 19.35 -12.88 13.80
N VAL A 95 20.34 -13.65 13.34
CA VAL A 95 21.12 -13.38 12.12
C VAL A 95 20.23 -13.09 10.90
N VAL A 96 19.18 -13.91 10.70
CA VAL A 96 18.23 -13.75 9.57
C VAL A 96 17.45 -12.43 9.63
N CYS A 97 17.10 -11.96 10.83
CA CYS A 97 16.40 -10.69 10.97
C CYS A 97 17.37 -9.50 10.92
N ALA A 98 18.61 -9.69 11.37
CA ALA A 98 19.65 -8.67 11.32
C ALA A 98 19.93 -8.22 9.88
N GLU A 99 19.93 -9.13 8.90
CA GLU A 99 20.06 -8.79 7.47
C GLU A 99 19.09 -7.69 7.04
N LYS A 100 17.84 -7.78 7.47
CA LYS A 100 16.81 -6.79 7.09
C LYS A 100 17.00 -5.43 7.76
N TYR A 101 17.57 -5.38 8.97
CA TYR A 101 17.96 -4.12 9.63
C TYR A 101 19.19 -3.53 8.96
N ASN A 102 20.18 -4.35 8.60
CA ASN A 102 21.37 -3.93 7.85
C ASN A 102 20.96 -3.35 6.49
N ASP A 103 20.06 -4.02 5.75
CA ASP A 103 19.50 -3.48 4.51
C ASP A 103 18.82 -2.12 4.73
N PHE A 104 18.08 -1.98 5.83
CA PHE A 104 17.43 -0.71 6.14
C PHE A 104 18.48 0.39 6.37
N LEU A 105 19.50 0.15 7.20
CA LEU A 105 20.58 1.12 7.42
C LEU A 105 21.39 1.40 6.15
N ALA A 106 21.56 0.42 5.26
CA ALA A 106 22.31 0.61 4.04
C ALA A 106 21.61 1.55 3.04
N TYR A 107 20.27 1.59 3.05
CA TYR A 107 19.50 2.28 2.01
C TYR A 107 18.57 3.37 2.51
N ALA A 108 18.27 3.48 3.82
CA ALA A 108 17.21 4.39 4.28
C ALA A 108 17.51 5.86 4.02
N GLN A 109 18.75 6.33 4.22
CA GLN A 109 19.16 7.71 3.87
C GLN A 109 19.03 7.97 2.37
N LEU A 110 19.59 7.09 1.53
CA LEU A 110 19.50 7.21 0.07
C LEU A 110 18.04 7.24 -0.42
N ILE A 111 17.18 6.40 0.14
CA ILE A 111 15.75 6.35 -0.18
C ILE A 111 15.03 7.62 0.29
N HIS A 112 15.39 8.15 1.47
CA HIS A 112 14.80 9.38 2.00
C HIS A 112 15.21 10.57 1.15
N GLU A 113 16.51 10.74 0.90
CA GLU A 113 17.09 11.81 0.11
C GLU A 113 16.45 11.85 -1.29
N ALA A 114 16.39 10.69 -1.97
CA ALA A 114 15.81 10.58 -3.31
C ALA A 114 14.33 10.95 -3.38
N GLN A 115 13.59 10.81 -2.27
CA GLN A 115 12.17 11.12 -2.22
C GLN A 115 11.85 12.53 -1.73
N PHE A 116 12.63 13.07 -0.80
CA PHE A 116 12.25 14.27 -0.05
C PHE A 116 13.24 15.43 -0.14
N GLU A 117 14.50 15.18 -0.48
CA GLU A 117 15.55 16.21 -0.52
C GLU A 117 15.98 16.54 -1.94
N GLN A 118 15.96 15.55 -2.84
CA GLN A 118 16.28 15.78 -4.24
C GLN A 118 15.28 16.72 -4.91
N ALA A 119 15.81 17.68 -5.66
CA ALA A 119 14.99 18.55 -6.48
C ALA A 119 14.14 17.71 -7.45
N PRO A 120 12.80 17.89 -7.43
CA PRO A 120 11.93 17.14 -8.33
C PRO A 120 12.21 17.52 -9.79
N ILE A 121 11.92 16.61 -10.72
CA ILE A 121 12.08 16.86 -12.18
C ILE A 121 11.14 17.98 -12.66
N LEU A 122 10.09 18.30 -11.89
CA LEU A 122 9.10 19.36 -12.15
C LEU A 122 8.49 19.26 -13.55
N ILE A 123 7.83 18.14 -13.80
CA ILE A 123 7.00 18.00 -15.01
C ILE A 123 5.85 19.01 -14.95
N PRO A 124 5.55 19.75 -16.04
CA PRO A 124 4.49 20.75 -16.05
C PRO A 124 3.13 20.15 -15.64
N ARG A 125 2.57 20.64 -14.53
CA ARG A 125 1.30 20.17 -13.95
C ARG A 125 0.06 20.38 -14.84
N HIS A 126 0.18 21.22 -15.87
CA HIS A 126 -0.93 21.62 -16.75
C HIS A 126 -0.92 20.97 -18.14
N ARG A 127 0.03 20.08 -18.43
CA ARG A 127 0.18 19.55 -19.79
C ARG A 127 -0.52 18.20 -19.94
N ARG A 128 -1.84 18.21 -20.13
CA ARG A 128 -2.47 17.16 -20.95
C ARG A 128 -1.88 17.30 -22.34
N CYS A 129 -1.23 16.26 -22.83
CA CYS A 129 -0.50 16.34 -24.08
C CYS A 129 -1.49 16.66 -25.20
N LYS A 130 -1.26 17.74 -25.98
CA LYS A 130 -2.19 18.15 -27.06
C LYS A 130 -2.37 17.05 -28.12
N THR A 131 -1.45 16.09 -28.17
CA THR A 131 -1.38 15.03 -29.19
C THR A 131 -1.15 13.63 -28.57
N GLY A 132 -1.44 13.43 -27.28
CA GLY A 132 -1.23 12.12 -26.63
C GLY A 132 -1.98 11.96 -25.32
N LEU A 133 -2.15 10.71 -24.88
CA LEU A 133 -2.81 10.36 -23.62
C LEU A 133 -1.81 9.64 -22.71
N ILE A 134 -1.87 9.95 -21.41
CA ILE A 134 -1.09 9.25 -20.37
C ILE A 134 -2.00 8.22 -19.70
N ALA A 135 -1.65 6.95 -19.82
CA ALA A 135 -2.35 5.86 -19.16
C ALA A 135 -1.56 5.33 -17.96
N LEU A 136 -2.24 5.11 -16.84
CA LEU A 136 -1.75 4.41 -15.66
C LEU A 136 -2.46 3.06 -15.57
N SER A 137 -1.69 1.96 -15.63
CA SER A 137 -2.21 0.61 -15.47
C SER A 137 -1.82 0.05 -14.10
N LEU A 138 -2.82 -0.47 -13.37
CA LEU A 138 -2.71 -0.98 -12.01
C LEU A 138 -3.16 -2.45 -11.98
N ASP A 139 -2.19 -3.34 -11.82
CA ASP A 139 -2.45 -4.77 -11.79
C ASP A 139 -3.17 -5.23 -10.52
N GLY A 140 -3.89 -6.35 -10.66
CA GLY A 140 -4.44 -7.09 -9.53
C GLY A 140 -3.34 -7.87 -8.79
N GLY A 141 -3.45 -7.97 -7.46
CA GLY A 141 -2.38 -8.61 -6.69
C GLY A 141 -2.70 -8.97 -5.24
N GLY A 142 -3.95 -8.81 -4.80
CA GLY A 142 -4.28 -8.95 -3.38
C GLY A 142 -3.47 -7.95 -2.57
N MET A 143 -2.94 -8.35 -1.41
CA MET A 143 -2.10 -7.48 -0.57
C MET A 143 -0.92 -6.79 -1.28
N ARG A 144 -0.44 -7.35 -2.39
CA ARG A 144 0.65 -6.76 -3.18
C ARG A 144 0.30 -5.42 -3.83
N GLY A 145 -0.98 -5.06 -3.91
CA GLY A 145 -1.42 -3.74 -4.35
C GLY A 145 -0.81 -2.58 -3.56
N LEU A 146 -0.44 -2.78 -2.29
CA LEU A 146 0.28 -1.76 -1.50
C LEU A 146 1.66 -1.44 -2.08
N VAL A 147 2.33 -2.40 -2.73
CA VAL A 147 3.59 -2.11 -3.44
C VAL A 147 3.36 -1.10 -4.56
N SER A 148 2.28 -1.26 -5.33
CA SER A 148 1.92 -0.34 -6.41
C SER A 148 1.69 1.07 -5.89
N VAL A 149 1.01 1.22 -4.75
CA VAL A 149 0.82 2.54 -4.11
C VAL A 149 2.15 3.15 -3.70
N VAL A 150 3.04 2.39 -3.06
CA VAL A 150 4.35 2.88 -2.64
C VAL A 150 5.21 3.29 -3.84
N CYS A 151 5.23 2.50 -4.91
CA CYS A 151 5.93 2.86 -6.15
C CYS A 151 5.38 4.17 -6.74
N LEU A 152 4.06 4.36 -6.72
CA LEU A 152 3.44 5.60 -7.18
C LEU A 152 3.79 6.79 -6.30
N MET A 153 3.85 6.62 -4.97
CA MET A 153 4.28 7.67 -4.04
C MET A 153 5.70 8.14 -4.37
N PHE A 154 6.62 7.19 -4.56
CA PHE A 154 8.01 7.47 -4.91
C PHE A 154 8.10 8.19 -6.26
N ALA A 155 7.45 7.64 -7.29
CA ALA A 155 7.43 8.24 -8.62
C ALA A 155 6.84 9.66 -8.59
N SER A 156 5.74 9.86 -7.88
CA SER A 156 5.08 11.15 -7.76
C SER A 156 5.97 12.20 -7.10
N ARG A 157 6.56 11.86 -5.94
CA ARG A 157 7.48 12.76 -5.24
C ARG A 157 8.69 13.12 -6.11
N ARG A 158 9.27 12.14 -6.81
CA ARG A 158 10.41 12.39 -7.70
C ARG A 158 10.07 13.30 -8.89
N LEU A 159 8.87 13.17 -9.44
CA LEU A 159 8.44 13.91 -10.63
C LEU A 159 7.88 15.31 -10.29
N PHE A 160 7.17 15.44 -9.18
CA PHE A 160 6.37 16.64 -8.86
C PHE A 160 6.69 17.29 -7.51
N GLY A 161 7.45 16.60 -6.65
CA GLY A 161 7.74 17.03 -5.27
C GLY A 161 6.63 16.69 -4.27
N ASP A 162 5.53 16.12 -4.72
CA ASP A 162 4.33 15.81 -3.95
C ASP A 162 3.55 14.65 -4.58
N GLU A 163 2.32 14.41 -4.12
CA GLU A 163 1.45 13.32 -4.57
C GLU A 163 0.58 13.71 -5.78
N TYR A 164 1.09 14.58 -6.66
CA TYR A 164 0.33 15.11 -7.80
C TYR A 164 0.21 14.18 -9.01
N LEU A 165 1.01 13.10 -9.11
CA LEU A 165 1.02 12.18 -10.26
C LEU A 165 -0.38 11.71 -10.72
N PRO A 166 -1.32 11.33 -9.84
CA PRO A 166 -2.66 10.92 -10.27
C PRO A 166 -3.43 12.00 -11.05
N ASN A 167 -3.12 13.29 -10.83
CA ASN A 167 -3.82 14.42 -11.47
C ASN A 167 -3.40 14.68 -12.92
N VAL A 168 -2.29 14.10 -13.38
CA VAL A 168 -1.79 14.23 -14.76
C VAL A 168 -2.11 13.01 -15.63
N VAL A 169 -2.64 11.94 -15.04
CA VAL A 169 -3.04 10.74 -15.76
C VAL A 169 -4.38 10.98 -16.44
N ASP A 170 -4.46 10.66 -17.73
CA ASP A 170 -5.70 10.76 -18.51
C ASP A 170 -6.56 9.50 -18.32
N TRP A 171 -5.93 8.32 -18.36
CA TRP A 171 -6.60 7.02 -18.24
C TRP A 171 -6.07 6.24 -17.05
N MET A 172 -6.94 5.89 -16.10
CA MET A 172 -6.62 4.92 -15.06
C MET A 172 -7.26 3.59 -15.40
N ILE A 173 -6.43 2.56 -15.52
CA ILE A 173 -6.81 1.18 -15.82
C ILE A 173 -6.44 0.36 -14.60
N GLY A 174 -7.38 -0.37 -14.04
CA GLY A 174 -7.13 -1.20 -12.86
C GLY A 174 -7.83 -2.53 -12.96
N THR A 175 -7.19 -3.60 -12.51
CA THR A 175 -7.77 -4.95 -12.38
C THR A 175 -7.80 -5.39 -10.92
N SER A 176 -8.93 -5.91 -10.43
CA SER A 176 -9.10 -6.38 -9.05
C SER A 176 -8.68 -5.32 -8.02
N THR A 177 -7.66 -5.57 -7.20
CA THR A 177 -7.11 -4.59 -6.25
C THR A 177 -6.58 -3.32 -6.90
N GLY A 178 -6.11 -3.40 -8.14
CA GLY A 178 -5.72 -2.23 -8.93
C GLY A 178 -6.93 -1.38 -9.34
N SER A 179 -8.10 -1.98 -9.54
CA SER A 179 -9.36 -1.24 -9.77
C SER A 179 -9.74 -0.42 -8.53
N MET A 180 -9.55 -1.00 -7.34
CA MET A 180 -9.79 -0.30 -6.08
C MET A 180 -8.91 0.94 -5.94
N LEU A 181 -7.61 0.76 -6.16
CA LEU A 181 -6.65 1.85 -6.10
C LEU A 181 -6.97 2.92 -7.15
N GLY A 182 -7.25 2.52 -8.40
CA GLY A 182 -7.66 3.45 -9.45
C GLY A 182 -8.91 4.25 -9.08
N LEU A 183 -9.91 3.61 -8.46
CA LEU A 183 -11.14 4.25 -8.01
C LEU A 183 -10.90 5.26 -6.88
N SER A 184 -10.06 4.91 -5.90
CA SER A 184 -9.63 5.82 -4.83
C SER A 184 -8.96 7.07 -5.40
N LEU A 185 -8.02 6.89 -6.34
CA LEU A 185 -7.32 8.01 -6.97
C LEU A 185 -8.24 8.85 -7.88
N ALA A 186 -9.19 8.23 -8.58
CA ALA A 186 -10.19 8.94 -9.39
C ALA A 186 -11.17 9.76 -8.54
N LYS A 187 -11.46 9.31 -7.31
CA LYS A 187 -12.17 10.11 -6.29
C LYS A 187 -11.34 11.30 -5.80
N GLY A 188 -10.05 11.35 -6.14
CA GLY A 188 -9.09 12.37 -5.78
C GLY A 188 -8.54 12.23 -4.37
N LEU A 189 -8.55 11.01 -3.82
CA LEU A 189 -7.68 10.69 -2.69
C LEU A 189 -6.22 10.86 -3.12
N THR A 190 -5.41 11.37 -2.20
CA THR A 190 -3.96 11.35 -2.30
C THR A 190 -3.43 9.91 -2.29
N LEU A 191 -2.17 9.71 -2.69
CA LEU A 191 -1.56 8.38 -2.69
C LEU A 191 -1.43 7.83 -1.27
N THR A 192 -1.15 8.69 -0.28
CA THR A 192 -1.13 8.34 1.14
C THR A 192 -2.52 7.97 1.66
N GLU A 193 -3.57 8.72 1.31
CA GLU A 193 -4.95 8.34 1.66
C GLU A 193 -5.36 7.01 1.01
N ALA A 194 -4.99 6.81 -0.26
CA ALA A 194 -5.22 5.55 -0.95
C ALA A 194 -4.46 4.38 -0.29
N PHE A 195 -3.23 4.60 0.20
CA PHE A 195 -2.48 3.60 0.98
C PHE A 195 -3.24 3.19 2.25
N PHE A 196 -3.73 4.16 3.02
CA PHE A 196 -4.47 3.88 4.27
C PHE A 196 -5.84 3.28 4.03
N LEU A 197 -6.57 3.75 3.02
CA LEU A 197 -7.83 3.16 2.62
C LEU A 197 -7.63 1.69 2.24
N TYR A 198 -6.65 1.41 1.40
CA TYR A 198 -6.30 0.05 1.01
C TYR A 198 -5.91 -0.81 2.22
N TRP A 199 -5.19 -0.23 3.18
CA TRP A 199 -4.86 -0.90 4.43
C TRP A 199 -6.10 -1.30 5.23
N ASP A 200 -7.06 -0.41 5.39
CA ASP A 200 -8.29 -0.69 6.17
C ASP A 200 -9.16 -1.73 5.49
N MET A 201 -9.34 -1.57 4.17
CA MET A 201 -10.08 -2.52 3.34
C MET A 201 -9.53 -3.94 3.44
N LYS A 202 -8.22 -4.08 3.65
CA LYS A 202 -7.59 -5.40 3.75
C LYS A 202 -8.13 -6.21 4.92
N ASP A 203 -8.38 -5.57 6.06
CA ASP A 203 -8.78 -6.24 7.29
C ASP A 203 -10.23 -6.71 7.20
N GLU A 204 -11.04 -6.03 6.38
CA GLU A 204 -12.43 -6.39 6.12
C GLU A 204 -12.56 -7.42 4.98
N ILE A 205 -11.77 -7.31 3.91
CA ILE A 205 -11.89 -8.16 2.70
C ILE A 205 -11.09 -9.45 2.80
N PHE A 206 -9.82 -9.39 3.24
CA PHE A 206 -8.94 -10.55 3.25
C PHE A 206 -9.02 -11.28 4.58
N LEU A 207 -10.03 -12.12 4.70
CA LEU A 207 -10.16 -13.07 5.80
C LEU A 207 -9.00 -14.08 5.78
N ASP A 208 -8.35 -14.30 6.92
CA ASP A 208 -7.27 -15.28 7.08
C ASP A 208 -7.74 -16.69 6.70
N GLY A 209 -7.36 -17.14 5.51
CA GLY A 209 -7.69 -18.46 4.98
C GLY A 209 -6.64 -18.91 3.97
N SER A 210 -6.11 -20.12 4.15
CA SER A 210 -5.14 -20.70 3.22
C SER A 210 -5.70 -20.75 1.79
N THR A 211 -4.84 -20.58 0.79
CA THR A 211 -5.16 -20.60 -0.65
C THR A 211 -6.01 -21.82 -1.05
N MET A 212 -5.82 -22.95 -0.38
CA MET A 212 -6.59 -24.18 -0.61
C MET A 212 -8.03 -24.13 -0.03
N LYS A 213 -8.27 -23.45 1.10
CA LYS A 213 -9.63 -23.22 1.64
C LYS A 213 -10.40 -22.16 0.83
N ARG A 214 -9.69 -21.22 0.19
CA ARG A 214 -10.26 -20.21 -0.72
C ARG A 214 -10.82 -20.81 -2.01
N LEU A 215 -10.28 -21.96 -2.45
CA LEU A 215 -10.69 -22.60 -3.70
C LEU A 215 -11.91 -23.54 -3.54
N PHE A 216 -12.21 -24.00 -2.31
CA PHE A 216 -13.15 -25.11 -2.07
C PHE A 216 -14.27 -24.83 -1.05
N GLY A 217 -14.65 -23.57 -0.79
CA GLY A 217 -15.76 -23.30 0.15
C GLY A 217 -16.35 -21.89 0.11
N SER A 218 -17.42 -21.70 0.88
CA SER A 218 -18.23 -20.46 1.11
C SER A 218 -17.45 -19.20 1.53
N MET A 219 -16.12 -19.29 1.58
CA MET A 219 -15.21 -18.18 1.81
C MET A 219 -15.18 -17.21 0.62
N VAL A 220 -15.37 -17.69 -0.61
CA VAL A 220 -15.49 -16.80 -1.79
C VAL A 220 -16.75 -15.94 -1.67
N ASP A 221 -17.89 -16.56 -1.34
CA ASP A 221 -19.15 -15.82 -1.14
C ASP A 221 -19.05 -14.81 0.01
N ARG A 222 -18.35 -15.18 1.10
CA ARG A 222 -18.11 -14.28 2.24
C ARG A 222 -17.14 -13.13 1.90
N GLN A 223 -16.10 -13.40 1.12
CA GLN A 223 -15.18 -12.37 0.62
C GLN A 223 -15.89 -11.41 -0.34
N SER A 224 -16.76 -11.92 -1.22
CA SER A 224 -17.57 -11.08 -2.12
C SER A 224 -18.51 -10.16 -1.34
N ARG A 225 -19.23 -10.69 -0.34
CA ARG A 225 -20.10 -9.86 0.52
C ARG A 225 -19.32 -8.79 1.29
N ASN A 226 -18.19 -9.16 1.90
CA ASN A 226 -17.34 -8.20 2.59
C ASN A 226 -16.80 -7.14 1.63
N MET A 227 -16.45 -7.52 0.40
CA MET A 227 -16.00 -6.59 -0.63
C MET A 227 -17.11 -5.61 -1.04
N ASP A 228 -18.34 -6.09 -1.22
CA ASP A 228 -19.50 -5.23 -1.55
C ASP A 228 -19.79 -4.24 -0.43
N ASP A 229 -19.80 -4.69 0.83
CA ASP A 229 -20.02 -3.84 2.00
C ASP A 229 -18.93 -2.75 2.12
N VAL A 230 -17.67 -3.14 1.92
CA VAL A 230 -16.53 -2.22 1.98
C VAL A 230 -16.58 -1.22 0.82
N LEU A 231 -16.86 -1.69 -0.39
CA LEU A 231 -17.05 -0.84 -1.56
C LEU A 231 -18.18 0.16 -1.32
N GLN A 232 -19.30 -0.26 -0.76
CA GLN A 232 -20.42 0.62 -0.46
C GLN A 232 -20.06 1.65 0.62
N LYS A 233 -19.28 1.29 1.64
CA LYS A 233 -18.79 2.24 2.66
C LYS A 233 -17.80 3.25 2.09
N CYS A 234 -16.86 2.81 1.25
CA CYS A 234 -15.81 3.66 0.68
C CYS A 234 -16.32 4.51 -0.50
N PHE A 235 -17.34 4.00 -1.20
CA PHE A 235 -17.94 4.59 -2.38
C PHE A 235 -19.48 4.64 -2.28
N PRO A 236 -20.04 5.36 -1.27
CA PRO A 236 -21.48 5.37 -0.99
C PRO A 236 -22.29 6.14 -2.04
N ASP A 237 -21.66 7.12 -2.69
CA ASP A 237 -22.34 8.02 -3.62
C ASP A 237 -22.22 7.53 -5.05
N GLN A 238 -23.32 7.64 -5.79
CA GLN A 238 -23.32 7.49 -7.24
C GLN A 238 -22.56 8.67 -7.90
N TYR A 239 -21.32 8.42 -8.31
CA TYR A 239 -20.60 9.10 -9.40
C TYR A 239 -20.00 10.51 -9.19
N THR A 240 -19.68 10.96 -7.97
CA THR A 240 -18.88 12.19 -7.82
C THR A 240 -17.38 11.89 -7.86
N PHE A 241 -16.84 11.65 -9.05
CA PHE A 241 -15.39 11.61 -9.28
C PHE A 241 -14.88 12.99 -9.65
N LEU A 242 -13.73 13.38 -9.11
CA LEU A 242 -13.25 14.76 -9.20
C LEU A 242 -13.05 15.24 -10.65
N ARG A 243 -12.77 14.33 -11.61
CA ARG A 243 -12.41 14.69 -13.00
C ARG A 243 -12.73 13.66 -14.09
N SER A 244 -13.49 12.59 -13.83
CA SER A 244 -13.59 11.45 -14.76
C SER A 244 -15.01 11.00 -15.05
N SER A 245 -15.31 10.78 -16.34
CA SER A 245 -16.33 9.83 -16.76
C SER A 245 -15.82 8.44 -16.40
N LEU A 246 -16.54 7.73 -15.53
CA LEU A 246 -16.22 6.35 -15.20
C LEU A 246 -16.75 5.44 -16.32
N LEU A 247 -15.85 4.84 -17.10
CA LEU A 247 -16.20 3.73 -17.97
C LEU A 247 -15.86 2.43 -17.24
N ALA A 248 -16.84 1.87 -16.53
CA ALA A 248 -16.74 0.52 -16.00
C ALA A 248 -17.00 -0.47 -17.15
N VAL A 249 -15.96 -1.15 -17.62
CA VAL A 249 -16.11 -2.25 -18.58
C VAL A 249 -16.18 -3.55 -17.80
N GLU A 250 -17.39 -4.04 -17.57
CA GLU A 250 -17.61 -5.43 -17.16
C GLU A 250 -17.34 -6.31 -18.39
N LEU A 251 -16.26 -7.10 -18.36
CA LEU A 251 -16.05 -8.12 -19.39
C LEU A 251 -17.07 -9.25 -19.20
N LYS A 252 -18.27 -9.09 -19.74
CA LYS A 252 -19.10 -10.25 -20.10
C LYS A 252 -18.55 -10.86 -21.40
N PRO A 253 -18.64 -12.19 -21.58
CA PRO A 253 -18.36 -12.82 -22.87
C PRO A 253 -19.19 -12.14 -23.97
N PRO A 254 -18.68 -12.13 -25.21
CA PRO A 254 -18.85 -11.01 -26.12
C PRO A 254 -20.29 -10.86 -26.56
N ASP A 255 -20.92 -9.75 -26.18
CA ASP A 255 -21.98 -9.13 -26.98
C ASP A 255 -21.98 -7.61 -26.76
N ARG A 256 -21.50 -6.92 -27.80
CA ARG A 256 -21.69 -5.49 -28.14
C ARG A 256 -20.97 -4.44 -27.26
N LEU A 257 -19.84 -3.94 -27.79
CA LEU A 257 -19.34 -2.59 -27.50
C LEU A 257 -20.27 -1.55 -28.13
N ALA A 258 -20.86 -0.69 -27.30
CA ALA A 258 -21.57 0.52 -27.74
C ALA A 258 -20.69 1.77 -27.52
N HIS A 259 -20.86 2.75 -28.41
CA HIS A 259 -19.99 3.90 -28.67
C HIS A 259 -19.79 4.91 -27.50
N THR A 260 -18.61 5.55 -27.54
CA THR A 260 -18.01 6.60 -26.69
C THR A 260 -18.79 7.92 -26.54
N PRO A 261 -18.48 8.72 -25.49
CA PRO A 261 -17.86 10.03 -25.75
C PRO A 261 -16.71 10.44 -24.80
N ARG A 262 -15.62 10.92 -25.41
CA ARG A 262 -14.46 11.74 -24.93
C ARG A 262 -14.16 11.79 -23.41
N TYR A 263 -12.99 11.21 -23.09
CA TYR A 263 -12.21 11.20 -21.84
C TYR A 263 -12.70 10.15 -20.82
N ASP A 264 -12.04 8.99 -20.85
CA ASP A 264 -12.52 7.76 -20.19
C ASP A 264 -11.51 7.24 -19.16
N VAL A 265 -11.88 7.19 -17.88
CA VAL A 265 -11.22 6.30 -16.93
C VAL A 265 -11.82 4.91 -17.15
N VAL A 266 -11.07 4.02 -17.79
CA VAL A 266 -11.48 2.63 -18.05
C VAL A 266 -11.17 1.79 -16.80
N ILE A 267 -12.11 1.72 -15.86
CA ILE A 267 -11.96 0.80 -14.71
C ILE A 267 -12.46 -0.57 -15.13
N MET A 268 -11.52 -1.49 -15.29
CA MET A 268 -11.81 -2.86 -15.64
C MET A 268 -12.09 -3.65 -14.35
N LEU A 269 -13.35 -3.60 -13.90
CA LEU A 269 -13.84 -4.49 -12.85
C LEU A 269 -13.98 -5.89 -13.44
N LEU A 270 -12.91 -6.67 -13.41
CA LEU A 270 -12.98 -8.11 -13.62
C LEU A 270 -13.68 -8.73 -12.40
N GLN A 271 -15.01 -8.87 -12.49
CA GLN A 271 -15.74 -9.79 -11.64
C GLN A 271 -15.24 -11.20 -11.96
N ILE A 272 -14.59 -11.86 -10.98
CA ILE A 272 -14.30 -13.29 -11.09
C ILE A 272 -15.67 -13.98 -11.08
N PRO A 273 -16.10 -14.65 -12.16
CA PRO A 273 -17.38 -15.32 -12.16
C PRO A 273 -17.33 -16.46 -11.15
N VAL A 274 -18.12 -16.35 -10.08
CA VAL A 274 -18.59 -17.52 -9.35
C VAL A 274 -19.49 -18.25 -10.34
N TYR A 275 -19.05 -19.42 -10.79
CA TYR A 275 -19.87 -20.33 -11.59
C TYR A 275 -21.21 -20.52 -10.86
N GLN A 276 -22.25 -19.85 -11.36
CA GLN A 276 -23.61 -20.31 -11.13
C GLN A 276 -23.73 -21.63 -11.88
N SER A 277 -23.78 -22.72 -11.13
CA SER A 277 -24.31 -23.99 -11.62
C SER A 277 -25.75 -23.74 -12.10
N MET A 278 -25.91 -23.46 -13.39
CA MET A 278 -27.20 -23.64 -14.03
C MET A 278 -27.45 -25.14 -14.10
N LYS A 279 -28.51 -25.53 -13.40
CA LYS A 279 -29.25 -26.78 -13.55
C LYS A 279 -29.33 -27.17 -15.02
N TYR A 280 -28.88 -28.38 -15.35
CA TYR A 280 -29.66 -29.46 -15.97
C TYR A 280 -29.02 -30.79 -15.61
#